data_AF-A0A3P9C2V5-F1
#
_entry.id   AF-A0A3P9C2V5-F1
#
_cell.length_a   1.000
_cell.length_b   1.000
_cell.length_c   1.000
_cell.angle_alpha   90.00
_cell.angle_beta   90.00
_cell.angle_gamma   90.00
#
_symmetry.space_group_name_H-M   'P 1'
#
loop_
_entity.id
_entity.type
_entity.pdbx_description
1 polymer ?
#
loop_
_entity_poly.entity_id
_entity_poly.type
_entity_poly.pdbx_seq_one_letter_code
_entity_poly.pdbx_strand_id
1 'polypeptide(L)'
;SCPDSCSLCSGPENDQCEECRDGWTLHNKIIDECGTQLGNCPPNSYCFNTEGSFECRCDVACVGCLGSGPARCRKCASGYRLTGSKCLIDECSDRVLACHGLDEICTNTEGSFRCDCAEGFIRMDSVCVKKQLPDFEEKGLFEDIQDDEVEILKQMFFGVVLCALATLAAKGDLVYTSVFMGALAAMAGYWLSDRGDRLLNSF
;
A
#
# COMPACT_ATOMS: atom_id res chain seq x y z
N SER A 1 61.09 -25.73 -30.92
CA SER A 1 61.74 -24.42 -30.70
C SER A 1 60.71 -23.49 -30.10
N CYS A 2 61.12 -22.62 -29.17
CA CYS A 2 60.19 -21.61 -28.62
C CYS A 2 59.73 -20.63 -29.71
N PRO A 3 58.53 -20.04 -29.56
CA PRO A 3 58.09 -18.93 -30.40
C PRO A 3 59.06 -17.74 -30.34
N ASP A 4 59.16 -16.98 -31.43
CA ASP A 4 60.07 -15.81 -31.51
C ASP A 4 59.77 -14.73 -30.45
N SER A 5 58.53 -14.69 -29.96
CA SER A 5 58.03 -13.81 -28.89
C SER A 5 58.52 -14.20 -27.49
N CYS A 6 59.10 -15.39 -27.32
CA CYS A 6 59.39 -15.98 -26.02
C CYS A 6 60.91 -16.09 -25.75
N SER A 7 61.34 -15.78 -24.53
CA SER A 7 62.71 -16.03 -24.06
C SER A 7 62.84 -17.41 -23.42
N LEU A 8 61.79 -17.90 -22.73
CA LEU A 8 61.75 -19.21 -22.07
C LEU A 8 60.36 -19.85 -22.23
N CYS A 9 60.28 -21.06 -22.79
CA CYS A 9 59.00 -21.75 -23.03
C CYS A 9 59.02 -23.21 -22.57
N SER A 10 57.87 -23.72 -22.13
CA SER A 10 57.67 -25.14 -21.80
C SER A 10 57.26 -25.97 -23.04
N GLY A 11 56.91 -25.32 -24.16
CA GLY A 11 56.53 -25.97 -25.41
C GLY A 11 56.43 -25.00 -26.60
N PRO A 12 56.04 -25.49 -27.79
CA PRO A 12 56.10 -24.71 -29.03
C PRO A 12 54.96 -23.67 -29.19
N GLU A 13 53.95 -23.68 -28.33
CA GLU A 13 52.80 -22.78 -28.42
C GLU A 13 53.00 -21.47 -27.62
N ASN A 14 52.30 -20.39 -28.01
CA ASN A 14 52.46 -19.04 -27.42
C ASN A 14 51.93 -18.93 -25.98
N ASP A 15 50.97 -19.76 -25.61
CA ASP A 15 50.39 -19.91 -24.27
C ASP A 15 51.29 -20.71 -23.31
N GLN A 16 52.29 -21.41 -23.85
CA GLN A 16 53.32 -22.16 -23.11
C GLN A 16 54.61 -21.33 -22.94
N CYS A 17 54.51 -20.02 -23.08
CA CYS A 17 55.61 -19.08 -22.85
C CYS A 17 55.69 -18.73 -21.36
N GLU A 18 56.81 -19.06 -20.71
CA GLU A 18 57.05 -18.78 -19.29
C GLU A 18 57.62 -17.38 -19.11
N GLU A 19 58.50 -16.94 -20.02
CA GLU A 19 59.05 -15.58 -20.05
C GLU A 19 59.02 -15.02 -21.47
N CYS A 20 58.50 -13.80 -21.62
CA CYS A 20 58.49 -13.08 -22.88
C CYS A 20 59.81 -12.31 -23.10
N ARG A 21 60.23 -12.16 -24.35
CA ARG A 21 61.35 -11.25 -24.69
C ARG A 21 60.97 -9.79 -24.42
N ASP A 22 61.98 -8.95 -24.20
CA ASP A 22 61.81 -7.50 -24.07
C ASP A 22 60.97 -6.94 -25.23
N GLY A 23 59.89 -6.23 -24.89
CA GLY A 23 58.90 -5.72 -25.84
C GLY A 23 57.70 -6.63 -26.08
N TRP A 24 57.66 -7.83 -25.48
CA TRP A 24 56.53 -8.76 -25.53
C TRP A 24 55.98 -8.98 -24.11
N THR A 25 54.65 -9.04 -23.98
CA THR A 25 53.97 -9.24 -22.68
C THR A 25 53.11 -10.50 -22.72
N LEU A 26 53.23 -11.34 -21.69
CA LEU A 26 52.44 -12.56 -21.55
C LEU A 26 50.99 -12.22 -21.22
N HIS A 27 50.09 -12.40 -22.19
CA HIS A 27 48.66 -12.36 -21.94
C HIS A 27 48.21 -13.75 -21.42
N ASN A 28 48.64 -14.13 -20.20
CA ASN A 28 48.05 -15.30 -19.52
C ASN A 28 46.99 -14.81 -18.53
N LYS A 29 45.74 -15.13 -18.88
CA LYS A 29 44.56 -14.27 -18.76
C LYS A 29 43.66 -14.55 -17.54
N ILE A 30 44.17 -14.59 -16.31
CA ILE A 30 43.31 -14.66 -15.10
C ILE A 30 43.95 -13.95 -13.90
N ILE A 31 44.40 -12.71 -14.07
CA ILE A 31 44.72 -11.87 -12.91
C ILE A 31 43.37 -11.36 -12.37
N ASP A 32 43.15 -11.42 -11.06
CA ASP A 32 42.00 -10.77 -10.43
C ASP A 32 42.36 -9.30 -10.19
N GLU A 33 42.17 -8.45 -11.19
CA GLU A 33 42.48 -7.02 -11.05
C GLU A 33 41.58 -6.36 -10.00
N CYS A 34 40.34 -6.83 -9.83
CA CYS A 34 39.39 -6.32 -8.84
C CYS A 34 39.75 -6.65 -7.38
N GLY A 35 40.37 -7.81 -7.14
CA GLY A 35 40.87 -8.26 -5.84
C GLY A 35 42.27 -7.75 -5.54
N THR A 36 42.96 -7.21 -6.54
CA THR A 36 44.27 -6.57 -6.40
C THR A 36 44.14 -5.04 -6.47
N GLN A 37 45.20 -4.30 -6.16
CA GLN A 37 45.20 -2.84 -6.29
C GLN A 37 45.35 -2.36 -7.75
N LEU A 38 45.26 -3.26 -8.74
CA LEU A 38 45.39 -2.92 -10.17
C LEU A 38 44.06 -2.49 -10.82
N GLY A 39 42.91 -2.96 -10.31
CA GLY A 39 41.58 -2.66 -10.84
C GLY A 39 41.06 -1.28 -10.46
N ASN A 40 41.76 -0.22 -10.87
CA ASN A 40 41.41 1.16 -10.50
C ASN A 40 40.25 1.70 -11.35
N CYS A 41 39.03 1.55 -10.85
CA CYS A 41 37.82 2.00 -11.53
C CYS A 41 37.44 3.46 -11.21
N PRO A 42 36.77 4.17 -12.14
CA PRO A 42 36.27 5.51 -11.88
C PRO A 42 35.24 5.51 -10.73
N PRO A 43 35.07 6.64 -10.03
CA PRO A 43 34.10 6.74 -8.94
C PRO A 43 32.70 6.35 -9.43
N ASN A 44 31.93 5.68 -8.58
CA ASN A 44 30.58 5.19 -8.85
C ASN A 44 30.46 3.97 -9.79
N SER A 45 31.57 3.33 -10.14
CA SER A 45 31.55 2.04 -10.85
C SER A 45 32.09 0.91 -9.99
N TYR A 46 31.78 -0.33 -10.36
CA TYR A 46 32.35 -1.52 -9.73
C TYR A 46 33.23 -2.25 -10.75
N CYS A 47 34.27 -2.91 -10.24
CA CYS A 47 35.19 -3.69 -11.05
C CYS A 47 34.60 -5.08 -11.34
N PHE A 48 34.71 -5.52 -12.60
CA PHE A 48 34.32 -6.84 -13.07
C PHE A 48 35.46 -7.47 -13.87
N ASN A 49 36.02 -8.59 -13.40
CA ASN A 49 37.06 -9.30 -14.14
C ASN A 49 36.49 -9.95 -15.40
N THR A 50 37.28 -9.91 -16.46
CA THR A 50 37.02 -10.54 -17.75
C THR A 50 38.21 -11.43 -18.12
N GLU A 51 38.06 -12.29 -19.14
CA GLU A 51 39.15 -13.17 -19.54
C GLU A 51 40.31 -12.38 -20.15
N GLY A 52 41.31 -12.09 -19.32
CA GLY A 52 42.52 -11.38 -19.67
C GLY A 52 42.52 -9.88 -19.45
N SER A 53 41.50 -9.34 -18.78
CA SER A 53 41.44 -7.93 -18.39
C SER A 53 40.34 -7.71 -17.36
N PHE A 54 40.07 -6.45 -17.00
CA PHE A 54 38.93 -6.07 -16.18
C PHE A 54 38.12 -4.97 -16.87
N GLU A 55 36.85 -4.87 -16.51
CA GLU A 55 35.96 -3.81 -16.96
C GLU A 55 35.27 -3.16 -15.77
N CYS A 56 35.19 -1.84 -15.80
CA CYS A 56 34.46 -1.08 -14.81
C CYS A 56 33.04 -0.86 -15.32
N ARG A 57 32.06 -1.46 -14.64
CA ARG A 57 30.66 -1.41 -15.05
C ARG A 57 29.80 -0.77 -13.96
N CYS A 58 28.63 -0.30 -14.36
CA CYS A 58 27.55 0.06 -13.45
C CYS A 58 26.23 -0.06 -14.21
N ASP A 59 25.18 -0.46 -13.49
CA ASP A 59 23.84 -0.57 -14.04
C ASP A 59 23.29 0.82 -14.38
N VAL A 60 22.60 0.96 -15.52
CA VAL A 60 21.98 2.21 -15.97
C VAL A 60 20.92 2.72 -15.00
N ALA A 61 20.33 1.83 -14.21
CA ALA A 61 19.38 2.17 -13.15
C ALA A 61 20.03 2.97 -12.00
N CYS A 62 21.35 3.17 -12.02
CA CYS A 62 22.11 3.57 -10.85
C CYS A 62 23.12 4.69 -11.18
N VAL A 63 23.14 5.73 -10.34
CA VAL A 63 24.16 6.80 -10.41
C VAL A 63 25.49 6.31 -9.87
N GLY A 64 25.46 5.27 -9.02
CA GLY A 64 26.66 4.56 -8.62
C GLY A 64 26.40 3.17 -8.07
N CYS A 65 27.33 2.27 -8.36
CA CYS A 65 27.21 0.85 -8.08
C CYS A 65 28.24 0.38 -7.05
N LEU A 66 27.81 -0.54 -6.19
CA LEU A 66 28.64 -1.31 -5.26
C LEU A 66 28.90 -2.73 -5.79
N GLY A 67 28.28 -3.09 -6.91
CA GLY A 67 28.43 -4.38 -7.56
C GLY A 67 27.48 -4.57 -8.73
N SER A 68 27.41 -5.80 -9.21
CA SER A 68 26.60 -6.17 -10.36
C SER A 68 25.09 -6.06 -10.11
N GLY A 69 24.40 -5.47 -11.08
CA GLY A 69 22.94 -5.41 -11.19
C GLY A 69 22.26 -4.27 -10.41
N PRO A 70 20.95 -4.11 -10.60
CA PRO A 70 20.18 -2.98 -10.06
C PRO A 70 19.94 -3.05 -8.54
N ALA A 71 20.30 -4.18 -7.91
CA ALA A 71 20.19 -4.38 -6.46
C ALA A 71 21.31 -3.71 -5.67
N ARG A 72 22.50 -3.58 -6.27
CA ARG A 72 23.71 -3.16 -5.57
C ARG A 72 24.04 -1.72 -5.89
N CYS A 73 23.04 -0.85 -5.77
CA CYS A 73 23.15 0.54 -6.14
C CYS A 73 23.25 1.43 -4.92
N ARG A 74 24.21 2.37 -4.97
CA ARG A 74 24.38 3.39 -3.95
C ARG A 74 23.25 4.43 -4.01
N LYS A 75 22.81 4.75 -5.23
CA LYS A 75 21.68 5.65 -5.50
C LYS A 75 21.07 5.31 -6.86
N CYS A 76 19.75 5.29 -6.93
CA CYS A 76 19.03 5.11 -8.20
C CYS A 76 19.19 6.34 -9.10
N ALA A 77 19.27 6.12 -10.40
CA ALA A 77 19.29 7.15 -11.42
C ALA A 77 17.94 7.88 -11.50
N SER A 78 17.93 9.05 -12.15
CA SER A 78 16.69 9.78 -12.43
C SER A 78 15.75 8.92 -13.27
N GLY A 79 14.49 8.82 -12.87
CA GLY A 79 13.52 7.93 -13.51
C GLY A 79 13.56 6.48 -12.99
N TYR A 80 14.39 6.19 -11.98
CA TYR A 80 14.41 4.91 -11.28
C TYR A 80 14.10 5.11 -9.79
N ARG A 81 13.29 4.21 -9.21
CA ARG A 81 12.92 4.21 -7.80
C ARG A 81 13.30 2.89 -7.14
N LEU A 82 13.75 2.98 -5.89
CA LEU A 82 14.05 1.81 -5.07
C LEU A 82 12.74 1.09 -4.74
N THR A 83 12.57 -0.11 -5.29
CA THR A 83 11.42 -0.97 -5.05
C THR A 83 11.93 -2.27 -4.43
N GLY A 84 11.64 -2.47 -3.14
CA GLY A 84 12.26 -3.54 -2.36
C GLY A 84 13.75 -3.27 -2.13
N SER A 85 14.61 -4.04 -2.81
CA SER A 85 16.08 -3.94 -2.74
C SER A 85 16.75 -3.59 -4.07
N LYS A 86 15.97 -3.26 -5.11
CA LYS A 86 16.46 -2.97 -6.47
C LYS A 86 15.98 -1.61 -6.95
N CYS A 87 16.84 -0.89 -7.66
CA CYS A 87 16.44 0.29 -8.44
C CYS A 87 15.74 -0.18 -9.71
N LEU A 88 14.43 0.05 -9.78
CA LEU A 88 13.63 -0.25 -10.96
C LEU A 88 13.18 1.06 -11.59
N ILE A 89 12.86 1.03 -12.88
CA ILE A 89 12.30 2.20 -13.55
C ILE A 89 11.01 2.63 -12.82
N ASP A 90 10.77 3.94 -12.75
CA ASP A 90 9.59 4.51 -12.09
C ASP A 90 8.55 4.84 -13.16
N GLU A 91 7.85 3.83 -13.67
CA GLU A 91 6.79 4.05 -14.65
C GLU A 91 5.67 4.92 -14.08
N CYS A 92 5.44 4.88 -12.76
CA CYS A 92 4.48 5.75 -12.08
C CYS A 92 4.89 7.22 -11.99
N SER A 93 6.11 7.60 -12.36
CA SER A 93 6.56 9.00 -12.32
C SER A 93 5.76 9.87 -13.28
N ASP A 94 5.30 9.29 -14.40
CA ASP A 94 4.45 9.94 -15.37
C ASP A 94 3.03 9.32 -15.34
N ARG A 95 2.20 9.82 -14.42
CA ARG A 95 0.84 9.28 -14.17
C ARG A 95 -0.01 9.15 -15.44
N VAL A 96 0.18 10.06 -16.40
CA VAL A 96 -0.58 10.11 -17.66
C VAL A 96 -0.25 8.92 -18.56
N LEU A 97 0.98 8.42 -18.50
CA LEU A 97 1.43 7.25 -19.25
C LEU A 97 1.23 5.94 -18.46
N ALA A 98 1.26 6.01 -17.13
CA ALA A 98 1.22 4.83 -16.28
C ALA A 98 -0.17 4.21 -16.15
N CYS A 99 -1.20 5.02 -15.83
CA CYS A 99 -2.56 4.52 -15.63
C CYS A 99 -3.55 5.39 -16.40
N HIS A 100 -4.52 4.75 -17.07
CA HIS A 100 -5.51 5.47 -17.87
C HIS A 100 -6.62 6.09 -17.01
N GLY A 101 -6.88 5.56 -15.80
CA GLY A 101 -7.91 6.06 -14.90
C GLY A 101 -7.42 7.14 -13.94
N LEU A 102 -8.24 8.18 -13.71
CA LEU A 102 -7.97 9.24 -12.72
C LEU A 102 -8.05 8.72 -11.27
N ASP A 103 -8.88 7.70 -11.04
CA ASP A 103 -9.11 7.06 -9.74
C ASP A 103 -8.26 5.78 -9.56
N GLU A 104 -7.15 5.70 -10.30
CA GLU A 104 -6.17 4.60 -10.22
C GLU A 104 -4.89 5.06 -9.51
N ILE A 105 -4.41 4.21 -8.61
CA ILE A 105 -3.13 4.32 -7.93
C ILE A 105 -2.13 3.42 -8.65
N CYS A 106 -1.13 4.05 -9.26
CA CYS A 106 0.01 3.35 -9.83
C CYS A 106 0.96 2.87 -8.72
N THR A 107 1.28 1.59 -8.73
CA THR A 107 2.28 0.97 -7.85
C THR A 107 3.35 0.27 -8.69
N ASN A 108 4.61 0.70 -8.57
CA ASN A 108 5.73 -0.01 -9.17
C ASN A 108 5.89 -1.39 -8.51
N THR A 109 6.12 -2.41 -9.32
CA THR A 109 6.36 -3.80 -8.93
C THR A 109 7.71 -4.28 -9.46
N GLU A 110 8.17 -5.46 -9.04
CA GLU A 110 9.41 -6.01 -9.56
C GLU A 110 9.27 -6.38 -11.05
N GLY A 111 9.86 -5.57 -11.93
CA GLY A 111 9.86 -5.80 -13.38
C GLY A 111 8.66 -5.24 -14.16
N SER A 112 7.73 -4.55 -13.51
CA SER A 112 6.57 -3.90 -14.14
C SER A 112 5.94 -2.88 -13.19
N PHE A 113 4.86 -2.22 -13.59
CA PHE A 113 3.95 -1.49 -12.71
C PHE A 113 2.55 -2.12 -12.71
N ARG A 114 1.74 -1.81 -11.70
CA ARG A 114 0.31 -2.16 -11.64
C ARG A 114 -0.53 -0.95 -11.28
N CYS A 115 -1.74 -0.88 -11.83
CA CYS A 115 -2.72 0.16 -11.51
C CYS A 115 -3.83 -0.46 -10.66
N ASP A 116 -3.92 -0.03 -9.40
CA ASP A 116 -4.96 -0.46 -8.46
C ASP A 116 -6.00 0.66 -8.30
N CYS A 117 -7.26 0.34 -8.03
CA CYS A 117 -8.23 1.40 -7.76
C CYS A 117 -7.91 2.10 -6.43
N ALA A 118 -8.17 3.40 -6.37
CA ALA A 118 -8.03 4.18 -5.14
C ALA A 118 -8.93 3.64 -4.02
N GLU A 119 -8.61 4.01 -2.79
CA GLU A 119 -9.40 3.61 -1.63
C GLU A 119 -10.86 4.06 -1.79
N GLY A 120 -11.80 3.14 -1.54
CA GLY A 120 -13.22 3.38 -1.78
C GLY A 120 -13.69 3.20 -3.22
N PHE A 121 -12.84 2.71 -4.14
CA PHE A 121 -13.22 2.37 -5.51
C PHE A 121 -13.12 0.85 -5.77
N ILE A 122 -13.89 0.35 -6.75
CA ILE A 122 -13.82 -1.01 -7.29
C ILE A 122 -13.65 -0.97 -8.79
N ARG A 123 -12.92 -1.96 -9.30
CA ARG A 123 -12.77 -2.16 -10.74
C ARG A 123 -14.04 -2.80 -11.30
N MET A 124 -14.80 -2.05 -12.10
CA MET A 124 -15.91 -2.54 -12.92
C MET A 124 -15.63 -2.22 -14.39
N ASP A 125 -15.65 -3.24 -15.26
CA ASP A 125 -15.46 -3.08 -16.71
C ASP A 125 -14.22 -2.23 -17.08
N SER A 126 -13.08 -2.53 -16.47
CA SER A 126 -11.79 -1.82 -16.62
C SER A 126 -11.73 -0.38 -16.10
N VAL A 127 -12.81 0.13 -15.50
CA VAL A 127 -12.89 1.47 -14.90
C VAL A 127 -13.04 1.36 -13.38
N CYS A 128 -12.35 2.23 -12.63
CA CYS A 128 -12.55 2.33 -11.19
C CYS A 128 -13.81 3.14 -10.91
N VAL A 129 -14.83 2.51 -10.31
CA VAL A 129 -16.06 3.17 -9.88
C VAL A 129 -16.09 3.22 -8.36
N LYS A 130 -16.59 4.31 -7.79
CA LYS A 130 -16.72 4.44 -6.34
C LYS A 130 -17.58 3.29 -5.82
N LYS A 131 -17.09 2.55 -4.81
CA LYS A 131 -17.93 1.65 -4.02
C LYS A 131 -19.05 2.50 -3.45
N GLN A 132 -20.24 2.36 -4.01
CA GLN A 132 -21.46 2.63 -3.27
C GLN A 132 -21.51 1.56 -2.19
N LEU A 133 -20.80 1.80 -1.08
CA LEU A 133 -21.17 1.14 0.16
C LEU A 133 -22.66 1.43 0.32
N PRO A 134 -23.53 0.43 0.59
CA PRO A 134 -24.82 0.76 1.16
C PRO A 134 -24.50 1.64 2.35
N ASP A 135 -25.17 2.77 2.44
CA ASP A 135 -25.08 3.77 3.50
C ASP A 135 -25.06 3.07 4.87
N PHE A 136 -23.88 2.63 5.29
CA PHE A 136 -23.60 2.46 6.69
C PHE A 136 -23.14 3.86 7.02
N GLU A 137 -24.12 4.64 7.46
CA GLU A 137 -23.92 5.96 8.04
C GLU A 137 -22.55 5.96 8.71
N GLU A 138 -21.72 6.95 8.39
CA GLU A 138 -20.79 7.43 9.41
C GLU A 138 -21.68 7.80 10.60
N LYS A 139 -21.95 6.82 11.46
CA LYS A 139 -22.52 7.05 12.77
C LYS A 139 -21.49 7.93 13.44
N GLY A 140 -21.77 9.23 13.38
CA GLY A 140 -21.13 10.19 14.23
C GLY A 140 -21.20 9.65 15.65
N LEU A 141 -20.19 10.00 16.42
CA LEU A 141 -19.88 9.60 17.80
C LEU A 141 -21.02 9.78 18.85
N PHE A 142 -22.26 10.03 18.43
CA PHE A 142 -23.44 10.28 19.24
C PHE A 142 -24.62 9.32 18.96
N GLU A 143 -24.49 8.36 18.05
CA GLU A 143 -25.56 7.39 17.71
C GLU A 143 -25.42 6.01 18.37
N ASP A 144 -24.67 5.93 19.47
CA ASP A 144 -24.69 4.83 20.45
C ASP A 144 -25.41 5.29 21.73
N ILE A 145 -26.61 5.85 21.60
CA ILE A 145 -27.57 5.83 22.70
C ILE A 145 -28.57 4.75 22.34
N GLN A 146 -28.49 3.63 23.04
CA GLN A 146 -29.42 2.50 22.89
C GLN A 146 -30.85 3.03 23.01
N ASP A 147 -31.70 2.75 22.00
CA ASP A 147 -33.13 3.06 21.99
C ASP A 147 -33.83 2.58 23.29
N ASP A 148 -33.28 1.55 23.91
CA ASP A 148 -33.70 0.96 25.18
C ASP A 148 -33.62 1.95 26.37
N GLU A 149 -32.57 2.78 26.46
CA GLU A 149 -32.42 3.77 27.53
C GLU A 149 -33.31 5.00 27.30
N VAL A 150 -33.52 5.38 26.02
CA VAL A 150 -34.40 6.50 25.66
C VAL A 150 -35.86 6.18 25.96
N GLU A 151 -36.29 4.93 25.77
CA GLU A 151 -37.63 4.48 26.14
C GLU A 151 -37.86 4.53 27.66
N ILE A 152 -36.88 4.09 28.46
CA ILE A 152 -36.94 4.17 29.93
C ILE A 152 -37.01 5.64 30.38
N LEU A 153 -36.20 6.53 29.79
CA LEU A 153 -36.20 7.95 30.13
C LEU A 153 -37.50 8.65 29.73
N LYS A 154 -38.08 8.29 28.58
CA LYS A 154 -39.41 8.75 28.14
C LYS A 154 -40.49 8.28 29.12
N GLN A 155 -40.47 7.03 29.56
CA GLN A 155 -41.44 6.50 30.53
C GLN A 155 -41.35 7.23 31.89
N MET A 156 -40.14 7.58 32.35
CA MET A 156 -39.95 8.40 33.55
C MET A 156 -40.52 9.82 33.37
N PHE A 157 -40.32 10.44 32.21
CA PHE A 157 -40.87 11.78 31.93
C PHE A 157 -42.40 11.78 31.85
N PHE A 158 -42.99 10.79 31.17
CA PHE A 158 -44.45 10.62 31.13
C PHE A 158 -45.04 10.42 32.53
N GLY A 159 -44.37 9.65 33.39
CA GLY A 159 -44.77 9.48 34.80
C GLY A 159 -44.79 10.79 35.59
N VAL A 160 -43.76 11.63 35.44
CA VAL A 160 -43.69 12.94 36.11
C VAL A 160 -44.77 13.89 35.60
N VAL A 161 -45.01 13.92 34.29
CA VAL A 161 -46.06 14.74 33.67
C VAL A 161 -47.46 14.31 34.12
N LEU A 162 -47.75 13.00 34.15
CA LEU A 162 -49.03 12.48 34.61
C LEU A 162 -49.26 12.77 36.11
N CYS A 163 -48.22 12.69 36.93
CA CYS A 163 -48.30 13.08 38.33
C CYS A 163 -48.60 14.58 38.51
N ALA A 164 -47.94 15.44 37.72
CA ALA A 164 -48.23 16.88 37.69
C ALA A 164 -49.67 17.16 37.22
N LEU A 165 -50.14 16.48 36.18
CA LEU A 165 -51.51 16.62 35.70
C LEU A 165 -52.55 16.11 36.72
N ALA A 166 -52.27 15.02 37.44
CA ALA A 166 -53.14 14.51 38.49
C ALA A 166 -53.23 15.46 39.70
N THR A 167 -52.13 16.08 40.10
CA THR A 167 -52.12 17.09 41.18
C THR A 167 -52.84 18.39 40.77
N LEU A 168 -52.75 18.78 39.50
CA LEU A 168 -53.53 19.88 38.93
C LEU A 168 -55.03 19.55 38.83
N ALA A 169 -55.37 18.32 38.43
CA ALA A 169 -56.75 17.83 38.39
C ALA A 169 -57.39 17.77 39.79
N ALA A 170 -56.64 17.38 40.82
CA ALA A 170 -57.09 17.41 42.22
C ALA A 170 -57.40 18.83 42.72
N LYS A 171 -56.87 19.86 42.05
CA LYS A 171 -57.15 21.28 42.32
C LYS A 171 -58.47 21.78 41.69
N GLY A 172 -59.15 20.94 40.92
CA GLY A 172 -60.55 21.15 40.51
C GLY A 172 -60.81 21.65 39.09
N ASP A 173 -59.81 21.66 38.18
CA ASP A 173 -60.01 22.12 36.80
C ASP A 173 -60.45 21.00 35.84
N LEU A 174 -61.65 21.13 35.27
CA LEU A 174 -62.30 20.18 34.35
C LEU A 174 -61.55 19.95 33.03
N VAL A 175 -60.68 20.88 32.62
CA VAL A 175 -59.89 20.74 31.38
C VAL A 175 -58.76 19.73 31.60
N TYR A 176 -58.06 19.79 32.73
CA TYR A 176 -56.92 18.91 32.99
C TYR A 176 -57.34 17.46 33.30
N THR A 177 -58.53 17.24 33.86
CA THR A 177 -59.10 15.89 34.03
C THR A 177 -59.36 15.23 32.67
N SER A 178 -59.84 15.98 31.67
CA SER A 178 -60.07 15.46 30.31
C SER A 178 -58.76 15.11 29.60
N VAL A 179 -57.72 15.94 29.75
CA VAL A 179 -56.38 15.69 29.21
C VAL A 179 -55.76 14.45 29.87
N PHE A 180 -55.90 14.30 31.18
CA PHE A 180 -55.40 13.13 31.91
C PHE A 180 -56.08 11.83 31.47
N MET A 181 -57.41 11.82 31.34
CA MET A 181 -58.14 10.65 30.84
C MET A 181 -57.80 10.32 29.39
N GLY A 182 -57.60 11.34 28.54
CA GLY A 182 -57.15 11.16 27.15
C GLY A 182 -55.75 10.53 27.06
N ALA A 183 -54.82 10.97 27.92
CA ALA A 183 -53.47 10.40 27.98
C ALA A 183 -53.48 8.94 28.47
N LEU A 184 -54.25 8.63 29.50
CA LEU A 184 -54.42 7.25 29.97
C LEU A 184 -55.04 6.34 28.90
N ALA A 185 -56.05 6.83 28.17
CA ALA A 185 -56.68 6.09 27.08
C ALA A 185 -55.72 5.86 25.90
N ALA A 186 -54.91 6.86 25.54
CA ALA A 186 -53.91 6.75 24.49
C ALA A 186 -52.80 5.75 24.86
N MET A 187 -52.32 5.77 26.10
CA MET A 187 -51.34 4.79 26.59
C MET A 187 -51.92 3.37 26.64
N ALA A 188 -53.15 3.21 27.13
CA ALA A 188 -53.82 1.91 27.12
C ALA A 188 -54.04 1.39 25.69
N GLY A 189 -54.41 2.28 24.76
CA GLY A 189 -54.57 1.96 23.35
C GLY A 189 -53.25 1.55 22.69
N TYR A 190 -52.16 2.27 22.96
CA TYR A 190 -50.81 1.92 22.49
C TYR A 190 -50.37 0.56 23.01
N TRP A 191 -50.57 0.29 24.31
CA TRP A 191 -50.19 -0.97 24.95
C TRP A 191 -51.02 -2.16 24.46
N LEU A 192 -52.30 -1.96 24.17
CA LEU A 192 -53.16 -2.98 23.56
C LEU A 192 -52.84 -3.21 22.07
N SER A 193 -52.45 -2.17 21.34
CA SER A 193 -52.02 -2.28 19.94
C SER A 193 -50.72 -3.07 19.81
N ASP A 194 -49.70 -2.74 20.62
CA ASP A 194 -48.42 -3.46 20.64
C ASP A 194 -48.61 -4.94 21.01
N ARG A 195 -49.52 -5.24 21.94
CA ARG A 195 -49.86 -6.64 22.28
C ARG A 195 -50.65 -7.37 21.18
N GLY A 196 -51.46 -6.65 20.40
CA GLY A 196 -52.19 -7.18 19.26
C GLY A 196 -51.29 -7.52 18.06
N ASP A 197 -50.35 -6.63 17.76
CA ASP A 197 -49.39 -6.81 16.67
C ASP A 197 -48.41 -7.96 16.97
N ARG A 198 -48.08 -8.20 18.25
CA ARG A 198 -47.28 -9.37 18.67
C ARG A 198 -48.02 -10.70 18.57
N LEU A 199 -49.34 -10.73 18.72
CA LEU A 199 -50.14 -11.95 18.59
C LEU A 199 -50.46 -12.30 17.12
N LEU A 200 -50.62 -11.30 16.25
CA LEU A 200 -50.81 -11.50 14.81
C LEU A 200 -49.54 -11.98 14.10
N ASN A 201 -48.36 -11.58 14.58
CA ASN A 201 -47.06 -12.07 14.07
C ASN A 201 -46.64 -13.44 14.64
N SER A 202 -47.45 -14.07 15.50
CA SER A 202 -47.18 -15.38 16.11
C SER A 202 -48.06 -16.51 15.56
N PHE A 203 -48.85 -16.26 14.52
CA PHE A 203 -49.63 -17.27 13.77
C PHE A 203 -49.09 -17.46 12.36
#